data_AF-A0A7C4EJV8-F1
#
_entry.id   AF-A0A7C4EJV8-F1
#
_cell.length_a   1.000
_cell.length_b   1.000
_cell.length_c   1.000
_cell.angle_alpha   90.00
_cell.angle_beta   90.00
_cell.angle_gamma   90.00
#
_symmetry.space_group_name_H-M   'P 1'
#
loop_
_entity.id
_entity.type
_entity.pdbx_description
1 polymer ?
#
loop_
_entity_poly.entity_id
_entity_poly.type
_entity_poly.pdbx_seq_one_letter_code
_entity_poly.pdbx_strand_id
1 'polypeptide(L)'
;MTDKRIFVRDLTVGAQVSECFLLAQASKGQARNGPFWTFKLQDATGTIEAKLWSPASLAFEDIPPGQFAIVSGTVTSYRDQPQLNLDALELLGSAPEGIDFGNFLPESEEKPESLYARLEDFLQANIGHAPWRRFCRKVLGDADIRARLMAAPGAKAMHHAYRG
;
A
#
# COMPACT_ATOMS: atom_id res chain seq x y z
N MET A 1 9.27 -17.44 0.55
CA MET A 1 9.38 -16.09 1.14
C MET A 1 9.61 -15.12 0.00
N THR A 2 8.62 -14.28 -0.28
CA THR A 2 8.73 -13.24 -1.30
C THR A 2 9.38 -12.03 -0.64
N ASP A 3 10.69 -12.11 -0.43
CA ASP A 3 11.47 -11.02 0.17
C ASP A 3 11.59 -9.88 -0.84
N LYS A 4 11.05 -8.71 -0.48
CA LYS A 4 11.11 -7.51 -1.30
C LYS A 4 12.51 -6.88 -1.21
N ARG A 5 13.16 -6.70 -2.36
CA ARG A 5 14.53 -6.17 -2.50
C ARG A 5 14.57 -4.82 -3.19
N ILE A 6 13.65 -4.55 -4.10
CA ILE A 6 13.56 -3.28 -4.84
C ILE A 6 12.32 -2.52 -4.37
N PHE A 7 12.52 -1.30 -3.87
CA PHE A 7 11.43 -0.43 -3.44
C PHE A 7 11.15 0.68 -4.45
N VAL A 8 9.94 1.23 -4.43
CA VAL A 8 9.50 2.31 -5.32
C VAL A 8 10.48 3.50 -5.27
N ARG A 9 10.96 3.88 -4.09
CA ARG A 9 11.92 4.99 -3.94
C ARG A 9 13.25 4.77 -4.66
N ASP A 10 13.61 3.53 -4.93
CA ASP A 10 14.89 3.14 -5.55
C ASP A 10 14.77 2.98 -7.08
N LEU A 11 13.57 3.17 -7.64
CA LEU A 11 13.30 3.02 -9.06
C LEU A 11 13.83 4.21 -9.87
N THR A 12 14.82 3.94 -10.72
CA THR A 12 15.40 4.92 -11.65
C THR A 12 15.03 4.60 -13.09
N VAL A 13 14.85 5.62 -13.93
CA VAL A 13 14.59 5.45 -15.36
C VAL A 13 15.69 4.60 -16.01
N GLY A 14 15.29 3.61 -16.80
CA GLY A 14 16.16 2.62 -17.43
C GLY A 14 16.40 1.35 -16.61
N ALA A 15 16.01 1.32 -15.33
CA ALA A 15 16.17 0.12 -14.49
C ALA A 15 15.23 -1.00 -14.93
N GLN A 16 15.75 -2.23 -14.92
CA GLN A 16 14.97 -3.46 -15.00
C GLN A 16 14.48 -3.83 -13.61
N VAL A 17 13.21 -4.19 -13.50
CA VAL A 17 12.56 -4.54 -12.24
C VAL A 17 11.94 -5.92 -12.39
N SER A 18 12.14 -6.78 -11.40
CA SER A 18 11.37 -8.01 -11.20
C SER A 18 11.13 -8.14 -9.71
N GLU A 19 9.95 -7.74 -9.25
CA GLU A 19 9.70 -7.55 -7.82
C GLU A 19 8.21 -7.59 -7.49
N CYS A 20 7.90 -7.91 -6.23
CA CYS A 20 6.56 -7.89 -5.68
C CYS A 20 6.09 -6.46 -5.33
N PHE A 21 4.83 -6.16 -5.65
CA PHE A 21 4.13 -4.94 -5.25
C PHE A 21 2.67 -5.23 -4.87
N LEU A 22 2.07 -4.32 -4.10
CA LEU A 22 0.63 -4.26 -3.89
C LEU A 22 -0.03 -3.50 -5.04
N LEU A 23 -1.08 -4.07 -5.65
CA LEU A 23 -1.91 -3.40 -6.65
C LEU A 23 -2.92 -2.48 -5.94
N ALA A 24 -2.52 -1.24 -5.64
CA ALA A 24 -3.42 -0.28 -4.98
C ALA A 24 -4.61 0.12 -5.87
N GLN A 25 -4.38 0.18 -7.19
CA GLN A 25 -5.41 0.42 -8.20
C GLN A 25 -5.09 -0.37 -9.47
N ALA A 26 -6.14 -0.81 -10.17
CA ALA A 26 -6.05 -1.43 -11.49
C ALA A 26 -7.21 -0.92 -12.35
N SER A 27 -6.93 -0.51 -13.59
CA SER A 27 -7.95 -0.08 -14.54
C SER A 27 -7.61 -0.55 -15.95
N LYS A 28 -8.64 -1.04 -16.64
CA LYS A 28 -8.53 -1.49 -18.03
C LYS A 28 -8.82 -0.30 -18.96
N GLY A 29 -7.96 -0.11 -19.94
CA GLY A 29 -8.09 0.91 -20.98
C GLY A 29 -8.07 0.30 -22.37
N GLN A 30 -8.43 1.10 -23.36
CA GLN A 30 -8.37 0.74 -24.77
C GLN A 30 -7.48 1.74 -25.52
N ALA A 31 -6.45 1.23 -26.21
CA ALA A 31 -5.58 2.03 -27.07
C ALA A 31 -5.72 1.57 -28.53
N ARG A 32 -5.09 2.30 -29.46
CA ARG A 32 -5.09 1.98 -30.90
C ARG A 32 -4.50 0.60 -31.21
N ASN A 33 -3.54 0.16 -30.40
CA ASN A 33 -2.83 -1.10 -30.51
C ASN A 33 -3.45 -2.24 -29.66
N GLY A 34 -4.63 -2.02 -29.06
CA GLY A 34 -5.32 -3.02 -28.26
C GLY A 34 -5.61 -2.57 -26.81
N PRO A 35 -6.27 -3.43 -26.01
CA PRO A 35 -6.51 -3.16 -24.60
C PRO A 35 -5.20 -3.13 -23.81
N PHE A 36 -5.18 -2.38 -22.71
CA PHE A 36 -4.05 -2.30 -21.79
C PHE A 36 -4.55 -2.16 -20.36
N TRP A 37 -3.69 -2.47 -19.40
CA TRP A 37 -3.95 -2.20 -18.00
C TRP A 37 -3.07 -1.05 -17.51
N THR A 38 -3.66 -0.19 -16.69
CA THR A 38 -2.94 0.80 -15.88
C THR A 38 -3.05 0.37 -14.43
N PHE A 39 -1.93 0.38 -13.72
CA PHE A 39 -1.86 0.04 -12.32
C PHE A 39 -1.25 1.17 -11.52
N LYS A 40 -1.66 1.28 -10.26
CA LYS A 40 -0.91 1.97 -9.23
C LYS A 40 -0.26 0.92 -8.34
N LEU A 41 1.02 0.68 -8.56
CA LEU A 41 1.81 -0.24 -7.75
C LEU A 41 2.25 0.48 -6.48
N GLN A 42 2.14 -0.20 -5.34
CA GLN A 42 2.45 0.36 -4.04
C GLN A 42 3.42 -0.52 -3.28
N ASP A 43 4.31 0.14 -2.55
CA ASP A 43 4.99 -0.44 -1.42
C ASP A 43 5.13 0.53 -0.23
N ALA A 44 5.87 0.14 0.80
CA ALA A 44 6.07 0.96 2.00
C ALA A 44 6.77 2.30 1.76
N THR A 45 7.43 2.46 0.61
CA THR A 45 8.18 3.69 0.27
C THR A 45 7.43 4.62 -0.66
N GLY A 46 6.31 4.18 -1.24
CA GLY A 46 5.48 5.02 -2.09
C GLY A 46 4.71 4.24 -3.15
N THR A 47 4.37 4.94 -4.23
CA THR A 47 3.61 4.37 -5.35
C THR A 47 4.18 4.77 -6.69
N ILE A 48 4.10 3.88 -7.69
CA ILE A 48 4.49 4.13 -9.08
C ILE A 48 3.35 3.70 -10.03
N GLU A 49 3.13 4.48 -11.09
CA GLU A 49 2.22 4.07 -12.16
C GLU A 49 2.88 3.00 -13.02
N ALA A 50 2.14 1.95 -13.37
CA ALA A 50 2.61 0.90 -14.26
C ALA A 50 1.62 0.63 -15.39
N LYS A 51 2.12 0.19 -16.54
CA LYS A 51 1.28 -0.19 -17.68
C LYS A 51 1.65 -1.56 -18.23
N LEU A 52 0.64 -2.39 -18.47
CA LEU A 52 0.77 -3.65 -19.18
C LEU A 52 0.02 -3.54 -20.50
N TRP A 53 0.74 -3.64 -21.61
CA TRP A 53 0.19 -3.45 -22.95
C TRP A 53 -0.25 -4.77 -23.59
N SER A 54 -1.06 -4.66 -24.66
CA SER A 54 -1.31 -5.81 -25.54
C SER A 54 0.00 -6.30 -26.18
N PRO A 55 0.17 -7.62 -26.35
CA PRO A 55 -0.82 -8.68 -26.10
C PRO A 55 -0.83 -9.20 -24.64
N ALA A 56 0.18 -8.89 -23.82
CA ALA A 56 0.29 -9.42 -22.46
C ALA A 56 -0.91 -9.05 -21.57
N SER A 57 -1.51 -7.88 -21.78
CA SER A 57 -2.73 -7.45 -21.09
C SER A 57 -3.95 -8.34 -21.33
N LEU A 58 -3.98 -9.11 -22.43
CA LEU A 58 -5.10 -9.99 -22.79
C LEU A 58 -5.16 -11.24 -21.93
N ALA A 59 -4.08 -11.59 -21.23
CA ALA A 59 -4.05 -12.72 -20.30
C ALA A 59 -4.98 -12.52 -19.09
N PHE A 60 -5.43 -11.28 -18.86
CA PHE A 60 -6.24 -10.90 -17.70
C PHE A 60 -7.58 -10.31 -18.14
N GLU A 61 -8.66 -10.98 -17.77
CA GLU A 61 -10.02 -10.46 -17.98
C GLU A 61 -10.32 -9.33 -16.99
N ASP A 62 -10.08 -9.60 -15.71
CA ASP A 62 -10.23 -8.68 -14.58
C ASP A 62 -9.07 -8.81 -13.58
N ILE A 63 -8.71 -7.71 -12.92
CA ILE A 63 -7.66 -7.64 -11.91
C ILE A 63 -8.17 -6.77 -10.75
N PRO A 64 -8.65 -7.36 -9.65
CA PRO A 64 -9.14 -6.57 -8.52
C PRO A 64 -7.98 -5.83 -7.83
N PRO A 65 -8.22 -4.61 -7.31
CA PRO A 65 -7.25 -3.95 -6.44
C PRO A 65 -7.09 -4.69 -5.10
N GLY A 66 -5.99 -4.44 -4.40
CA GLY A 66 -5.65 -5.10 -3.14
C GLY A 66 -4.97 -6.47 -3.30
N GLN A 67 -4.63 -6.85 -4.52
CA GLN A 67 -3.89 -8.07 -4.82
C GLN A 67 -2.39 -7.78 -4.76
N PHE A 68 -1.61 -8.75 -4.29
CA PHE A 68 -0.16 -8.76 -4.45
C PHE A 68 0.18 -9.36 -5.81
N ALA A 69 1.20 -8.81 -6.45
CA ALA A 69 1.66 -9.32 -7.74
C ALA A 69 3.18 -9.22 -7.86
N ILE A 70 3.79 -10.22 -8.49
CA ILE A 70 5.15 -10.08 -9.01
C ILE A 70 5.04 -9.41 -10.37
N VAL A 71 5.75 -8.31 -10.54
CA VAL A 71 5.78 -7.55 -11.78
C VAL A 71 7.18 -7.64 -12.36
N SER A 72 7.29 -7.72 -13.68
CA SER A 72 8.57 -7.58 -14.37
C SER A 72 8.46 -6.56 -15.50
N GLY A 73 9.48 -5.74 -15.67
CA GLY A 73 9.47 -4.70 -16.69
C GLY A 73 10.57 -3.67 -16.53
N THR A 74 10.46 -2.60 -17.32
CA THR A 74 11.44 -1.52 -17.38
C THR A 74 10.85 -0.20 -16.89
N VAL A 75 11.58 0.51 -16.03
CA VAL A 75 11.20 1.88 -15.64
C VAL A 75 11.49 2.81 -16.82
N THR A 76 10.47 3.49 -17.30
CA THR A 76 10.54 4.46 -18.39
C THR A 76 10.16 5.86 -17.89
N SER A 77 10.47 6.90 -18.65
CA SER A 77 9.98 8.25 -18.38
C SER A 77 8.80 8.57 -19.29
N TYR A 78 7.69 8.99 -18.71
CA TYR A 78 6.52 9.47 -19.43
C TYR A 78 6.12 10.85 -18.89
N ARG A 79 6.20 11.89 -19.72
CA ARG A 79 5.96 13.29 -19.32
C ARG A 79 6.77 13.68 -18.07
N ASP A 80 8.06 13.33 -18.10
CA ASP A 80 9.03 13.59 -17.02
C ASP A 80 8.69 12.93 -15.67
N GLN A 81 7.81 11.93 -15.67
CA GLN A 81 7.48 11.11 -14.51
C GLN A 81 7.90 9.65 -14.74
N PRO A 82 8.49 8.98 -13.74
CA PRO A 82 8.82 7.57 -13.85
C PRO A 82 7.54 6.72 -13.92
N GLN A 83 7.50 5.80 -14.89
CA GLN A 83 6.42 4.85 -15.11
C GLN A 83 7.01 3.48 -15.41
N LEU A 84 6.49 2.44 -14.77
CA LEU A 84 6.94 1.07 -15.01
C LEU A 84 6.19 0.46 -16.21
N ASN A 85 6.90 0.17 -17.29
CA ASN A 85 6.35 -0.55 -18.42
C ASN A 85 6.52 -2.05 -18.19
N LEU A 86 5.42 -2.77 -18.03
CA LEU A 86 5.40 -4.18 -17.64
C LEU A 86 5.50 -5.10 -18.86
N ASP A 87 6.40 -6.08 -18.74
CA ASP A 87 6.55 -7.21 -19.66
C ASP A 87 5.72 -8.41 -19.20
N ALA A 88 5.67 -8.67 -17.88
CA ALA A 88 4.83 -9.70 -17.29
C ALA A 88 4.32 -9.33 -15.90
N LEU A 89 3.19 -9.95 -15.54
CA LEU A 89 2.48 -9.81 -14.27
C LEU A 89 2.09 -11.21 -13.79
N GLU A 90 2.35 -11.52 -12.52
CA GLU A 90 1.90 -12.74 -11.86
C GLU A 90 1.13 -12.36 -10.59
N LEU A 91 -0.15 -12.72 -10.52
CA LEU A 91 -1.00 -12.43 -9.36
C LEU A 91 -0.77 -13.47 -8.25
N LEU A 92 -0.48 -13.01 -7.04
CA LEU A 92 -0.23 -13.86 -5.86
C LEU A 92 -1.46 -14.00 -4.94
N GLY A 93 -2.50 -13.20 -5.13
CA GLY A 93 -3.65 -13.15 -4.22
C GLY A 93 -3.64 -11.95 -3.27
N SER A 94 -4.69 -11.82 -2.44
CA SER A 94 -4.84 -10.72 -1.47
C SER A 94 -4.12 -10.95 -0.15
N ALA A 95 -3.75 -12.19 0.15
CA ALA A 95 -3.01 -12.57 1.36
C ALA A 95 -2.07 -13.76 1.06
N PRO A 96 -0.99 -13.55 0.29
CA PRO A 96 -0.04 -14.63 -0.01
C PRO A 96 0.70 -15.06 1.26
N GLU A 97 0.96 -16.35 1.39
CA GLU A 97 1.72 -16.87 2.52
C GLU A 97 3.16 -16.33 2.53
N GLY A 98 3.64 -15.91 3.72
CA GLY A 98 5.02 -15.47 3.91
C GLY A 98 5.34 -14.08 3.35
N ILE A 99 4.33 -13.24 3.11
CA ILE A 99 4.51 -11.80 2.85
C ILE A 99 4.54 -11.03 4.17
N ASP A 100 5.57 -10.19 4.32
CA ASP A 100 5.58 -9.14 5.33
C ASP A 100 4.88 -7.89 4.79
N PHE A 101 3.66 -7.64 5.27
CA PHE A 101 2.85 -6.47 4.92
C PHE A 101 3.56 -5.14 5.23
N GLY A 102 4.51 -5.12 6.18
CA GLY A 102 5.33 -3.97 6.51
C GLY A 102 6.12 -3.42 5.31
N ASN A 103 6.45 -4.27 4.34
CA ASN A 103 7.15 -3.87 3.12
C ASN A 103 6.23 -3.22 2.06
N PHE A 104 4.91 -3.28 2.22
CA PHE A 104 3.96 -2.90 1.18
C PHE A 104 3.00 -1.78 1.57
N LEU A 105 2.84 -1.55 2.87
CA LEU A 105 2.02 -0.48 3.39
C LEU A 105 2.95 0.61 3.92
N PRO A 106 2.81 1.87 3.49
CA PRO A 106 3.64 2.97 3.96
C PRO A 106 3.64 2.96 5.49
N GLU A 107 4.76 3.19 6.16
CA GLU A 107 4.79 3.33 7.63
C GLU A 107 4.67 4.79 8.03
N SER A 108 4.08 5.05 9.21
CA SER A 108 4.04 6.41 9.72
C SER A 108 5.44 6.89 10.02
N GLU A 109 5.74 8.14 9.66
CA GLU A 109 6.92 8.84 10.18
C GLU A 109 6.90 8.92 11.71
N GLU A 110 5.70 8.95 12.31
CA GLU A 110 5.55 8.94 13.76
C GLU A 110 5.36 7.52 14.29
N LYS A 111 6.20 7.15 15.27
CA LYS A 111 6.08 5.87 15.95
C LYS A 111 4.65 5.69 16.52
N PRO A 112 4.02 4.53 16.36
CA PRO A 112 2.70 4.25 16.92
C PRO A 112 2.58 4.60 18.41
N GLU A 113 3.66 4.43 19.19
CA GLU A 113 3.69 4.80 20.62
C GLU A 113 3.53 6.31 20.85
N SER A 114 4.12 7.13 19.98
CA SER A 114 4.00 8.59 20.02
C SER A 114 2.56 9.02 19.73
N LEU A 115 1.97 8.44 18.68
CA LEU A 115 0.59 8.70 18.30
C LEU A 115 -0.39 8.27 19.39
N TYR A 116 -0.13 7.11 20.01
CA TYR A 116 -0.91 6.61 21.12
C TYR A 116 -0.87 7.54 22.33
N ALA A 117 0.33 7.99 22.74
CA ALA A 117 0.49 8.93 23.84
C ALA A 117 -0.22 10.26 23.54
N ARG A 118 -0.08 10.78 22.32
CA ARG A 118 -0.79 11.99 21.87
C ARG A 118 -2.31 11.82 21.92
N LEU A 119 -2.83 10.65 21.56
CA LEU A 119 -4.26 10.34 21.67
C LEU A 119 -4.71 10.37 23.14
N GLU A 120 -3.95 9.74 24.04
CA GLU A 120 -4.25 9.76 25.48
C GLU A 120 -4.26 11.19 26.03
N ASP A 121 -3.25 11.99 25.71
CA ASP A 121 -3.15 13.40 26.10
C ASP A 121 -4.31 14.23 25.54
N PHE A 122 -4.65 14.03 24.26
CA PHE A 122 -5.76 14.71 23.61
C PHE A 122 -7.09 14.41 24.29
N LEU A 123 -7.39 13.13 24.58
CA LEU A 123 -8.63 12.75 25.25
C LEU A 123 -8.67 13.27 26.70
N GLN A 124 -7.52 13.28 27.38
CA GLN A 124 -7.39 13.83 28.72
C GLN A 124 -7.71 15.32 28.77
N ALA A 125 -7.22 16.09 27.79
CA ALA A 125 -7.42 17.54 27.69
C ALA A 125 -8.83 17.92 27.23
N ASN A 126 -9.45 17.13 26.34
CA ASN A 126 -10.68 17.54 25.65
C ASN A 126 -11.97 16.91 26.21
N ILE A 127 -11.89 15.80 26.96
CA ILE A 127 -13.08 15.21 27.61
C ILE A 127 -13.27 15.82 28.99
N GLY A 128 -14.19 16.78 29.09
CA GLY A 128 -14.55 17.45 30.36
C GLY A 128 -15.29 16.55 31.35
N HIS A 129 -16.18 15.67 30.87
CA HIS A 129 -17.00 14.81 31.71
C HIS A 129 -16.21 13.64 32.31
N ALA A 130 -16.00 13.66 33.63
CA ALA A 130 -15.09 12.76 34.33
C ALA A 130 -15.38 11.24 34.15
N PRO A 131 -16.65 10.76 34.14
CA PRO A 131 -16.95 9.36 33.86
C PRO A 131 -16.46 8.90 32.47
N TRP A 132 -16.62 9.73 31.44
CA TRP A 132 -16.20 9.40 30.07
C TRP A 132 -14.69 9.34 29.94
N ARG A 133 -13.99 10.28 30.57
CA ARG A 133 -12.52 10.26 30.61
C ARG A 133 -11.98 9.00 31.29
N ARG A 134 -12.60 8.55 32.39
CA ARG A 134 -12.27 7.27 33.04
C ARG A 134 -12.53 6.08 32.14
N PHE A 135 -13.66 6.08 31.43
CA PHE A 135 -13.98 5.01 30.48
C PHE A 135 -12.94 4.92 29.37
N CYS A 136 -12.64 6.04 28.68
CA CYS A 136 -11.63 6.09 27.63
C CYS A 136 -10.26 5.60 28.12
N ARG A 137 -9.82 6.05 29.29
CA ARG A 137 -8.55 5.59 29.88
C ARG A 137 -8.56 4.09 30.19
N LYS A 138 -9.68 3.55 30.66
CA LYS A 138 -9.78 2.11 30.96
C LYS A 138 -9.74 1.27 29.68
N VAL A 139 -10.37 1.75 28.61
CA VAL A 139 -10.37 1.08 27.29
C VAL A 139 -8.98 1.15 26.65
N LEU A 140 -8.33 2.30 26.68
CA LEU A 140 -6.99 2.47 26.10
C LEU A 140 -5.90 1.77 26.95
N GLY A 141 -6.00 1.84 28.28
CA GLY A 141 -5.09 1.14 29.18
C GLY A 141 -5.20 -0.40 29.15
N ASP A 142 -6.18 -0.96 28.45
CA ASP A 142 -6.31 -2.41 28.27
C ASP A 142 -5.26 -2.93 27.28
N ALA A 143 -4.48 -3.93 27.70
CA ALA A 143 -3.34 -4.43 26.94
C ALA A 143 -3.74 -5.04 25.58
N ASP A 144 -4.86 -5.76 25.53
CA ASP A 144 -5.34 -6.41 24.32
C ASP A 144 -5.87 -5.39 23.33
N ILE A 145 -6.62 -4.40 23.81
CA ILE A 145 -7.12 -3.29 22.99
C ILE A 145 -5.94 -2.46 22.47
N ARG A 146 -4.97 -2.14 23.32
CA ARG A 146 -3.76 -1.40 22.93
C ARG A 146 -3.00 -2.14 21.85
N ALA A 147 -2.72 -3.43 22.02
CA ALA A 147 -2.00 -4.22 21.02
C ALA A 147 -2.72 -4.24 19.67
N ARG A 148 -4.04 -4.43 19.68
CA ARG A 148 -4.86 -4.42 18.45
C ARG A 148 -4.93 -3.05 17.79
N LEU A 149 -5.02 -1.97 18.57
CA LEU A 149 -5.06 -0.60 18.05
C LEU A 149 -3.72 -0.19 17.43
N MET A 150 -2.61 -0.57 18.06
CA MET A 150 -1.25 -0.31 17.57
C MET A 150 -0.95 -1.03 16.25
N ALA A 151 -1.53 -2.22 16.05
CA ALA A 151 -1.40 -2.98 14.81
C ALA A 151 -2.47 -2.64 13.75
N ALA A 152 -3.48 -1.83 14.10
CA ALA A 152 -4.58 -1.53 13.19
C ALA A 152 -4.11 -0.57 12.08
N PRO A 153 -4.40 -0.86 10.80
CA PRO A 153 -4.11 0.09 9.73
C PRO A 153 -5.01 1.32 9.84
N GLY A 154 -4.39 2.51 9.77
CA GLY A 154 -5.07 3.81 9.79
C GLY A 154 -5.77 4.12 8.47
N ALA A 155 -6.82 3.36 8.12
CA ALA A 155 -7.71 3.73 7.03
C ALA A 155 -9.11 3.15 7.23
N LYS A 156 -10.09 4.02 7.50
CA LYS A 156 -11.45 3.77 7.02
C LYS A 156 -11.39 3.81 5.49
N ALA A 157 -12.04 2.84 4.86
CA ALA A 157 -12.10 2.62 3.41
C ALA A 157 -12.01 3.89 2.55
N MET A 158 -11.16 3.82 1.52
CA MET A 158 -11.18 4.63 0.29
C MET A 158 -11.01 6.17 0.47
N HIS A 159 -9.77 6.66 0.44
CA HIS A 159 -9.27 7.48 -0.69
C HIS A 159 -7.83 7.99 -0.52
N HIS A 160 -7.24 8.00 0.67
CA HIS A 160 -5.87 8.48 0.88
C HIS A 160 -5.25 7.70 2.04
N ALA A 161 -4.30 6.81 1.75
CA ALA A 161 -3.62 6.01 2.77
C ALA A 161 -2.29 6.69 3.17
N TYR A 162 -2.20 7.04 4.44
CA TYR A 162 -0.95 7.20 5.18
C TYR A 162 -1.10 6.30 6.41
N ARG A 163 -0.09 5.50 6.75
CA ARG A 163 -0.06 4.78 8.04
C ARG A 163 0.42 5.81 9.05
N GLY A 164 -0.25 5.93 10.18
CA GLY A 164 -0.10 7.04 11.12
C GLY A 164 -1.44 7.60 11.53
#